data_AF-A0A6I3XU33-F1
#
_entry.id   AF-A0A6I3XU33-F1
#
_cell.length_a   1.000
_cell.length_b   1.000
_cell.length_c   1.000
_cell.angle_alpha   90.00
_cell.angle_beta   90.00
_cell.angle_gamma   90.00
#
_symmetry.space_group_name_H-M   'P 1'
#
loop_
_entity.id
_entity.type
_entity.pdbx_description
1 polymer ?
#
loop_
_entity_poly.entity_id
_entity_poly.type
_entity_poly.pdbx_seq_one_letter_code
_entity_poly.pdbx_strand_id
1 'polypeptide(L)'
;MNKMALKLSLRLGVAAFALALLAGINYARESPGGTPSCGLGLPPDAPGFAEAEARIALESKQKGYQQVCDANLERYRIRFQPLAATLENLAFQPVDLSRTPFARFRSLGALPERSNGRHTGVYRGFRTTDGHKVTLFEQDMSVDGISRWRDPKDEPERINGLPARLDVFHTPAGKALSLLSWVEGRRDYQLWIDTSVANTPARAQLFALAASLPASVPACPGEVPPQPVRIGHDGLPIHEMPLTLPIDEDSAAPGDGKRACK
;
A
#
# COMPACT_ATOMS: atom_id res chain seq x y z
N MET A 1 49.46 65.13 -14.60
CA MET A 1 48.23 64.88 -13.82
C MET A 1 47.06 64.86 -14.81
N ASN A 2 46.67 63.66 -15.24
CA ASN A 2 45.83 63.46 -16.43
C ASN A 2 44.33 63.53 -16.12
N LYS A 3 43.61 64.25 -16.98
CA LYS A 3 42.17 64.16 -17.23
C LYS A 3 41.83 62.87 -18.01
N MET A 4 40.52 62.59 -18.12
CA MET A 4 39.84 61.56 -18.93
C MET A 4 39.58 60.24 -18.20
N ALA A 5 38.45 59.56 -18.36
CA ALA A 5 37.23 59.82 -19.12
C ALA A 5 36.18 58.80 -18.66
N LEU A 6 34.93 59.26 -18.67
CA LEU A 6 33.71 58.48 -18.75
C LEU A 6 33.83 57.40 -19.86
N LYS A 7 33.64 56.13 -19.53
CA LYS A 7 33.36 55.07 -20.52
C LYS A 7 32.09 54.32 -20.15
N LEU A 8 31.05 54.71 -20.87
CA LEU A 8 29.83 53.97 -21.15
C LEU A 8 30.20 52.76 -22.03
N SER A 9 29.83 51.55 -21.64
CA SER A 9 29.79 50.40 -22.57
C SER A 9 28.65 49.45 -22.20
N LEU A 10 27.52 49.76 -22.82
CA LEU A 10 26.53 48.88 -23.41
C LEU A 10 26.96 47.39 -23.48
N ARG A 11 26.20 46.50 -22.83
CA ARG A 11 26.05 45.12 -23.29
C ARG A 11 24.58 44.75 -23.31
N LEU A 12 24.12 44.47 -24.53
CA LEU A 12 22.89 43.80 -24.88
C LEU A 12 22.74 42.49 -24.08
N GLY A 13 21.49 42.18 -23.72
CA GLY A 13 21.10 40.89 -23.17
C GLY A 13 19.59 40.76 -23.08
N VAL A 14 18.89 40.97 -24.20
CA VAL A 14 17.50 40.51 -24.36
C VAL A 14 17.56 39.03 -24.73
N ALA A 15 17.10 38.17 -23.83
CA ALA A 15 16.47 36.89 -24.18
C ALA A 15 15.73 36.36 -22.95
N ALA A 16 14.43 36.59 -22.94
CA ALA A 16 13.50 35.81 -22.15
C ALA A 16 13.55 34.35 -22.63
N PHE A 17 13.81 33.42 -21.72
CA PHE A 17 13.37 32.04 -21.89
C PHE A 17 12.66 31.62 -20.60
N ALA A 18 11.33 31.69 -20.68
CA ALA A 18 10.45 30.97 -19.79
C ALA A 18 10.75 29.48 -19.93
N LEU A 19 11.43 28.89 -18.94
CA LEU A 19 11.33 27.45 -18.72
C LEU A 19 10.02 27.20 -17.98
N ALA A 20 8.96 27.03 -18.78
CA ALA A 20 7.84 26.20 -18.38
C ALA A 20 8.39 24.79 -18.11
N LEU A 21 8.61 24.47 -16.84
CA LEU A 21 8.62 23.09 -16.37
C LEU A 21 7.19 22.57 -16.50
N LEU A 22 6.82 22.24 -17.74
CA LEU A 22 5.83 21.21 -17.97
C LEU A 22 6.42 19.94 -17.37
N ALA A 23 5.94 19.60 -16.17
CA ALA A 23 5.91 18.23 -15.73
C ALA A 23 5.21 17.45 -16.85
N GLY A 24 6.02 16.83 -17.70
CA GLY A 24 5.56 15.86 -18.68
C GLY A 24 4.98 14.69 -17.89
N ILE A 25 3.71 14.82 -17.52
CA ILE A 25 2.85 13.66 -17.35
C ILE A 25 2.87 13.02 -18.73
N ASN A 26 3.65 11.95 -18.88
CA ASN A 26 3.59 11.08 -20.05
C ASN A 26 2.22 10.41 -20.03
N TYR A 27 1.18 11.16 -20.38
CA TYR A 27 0.00 10.59 -20.99
C TYR A 27 0.49 10.03 -22.31
N ALA A 28 0.60 8.70 -22.36
CA ALA A 28 0.67 7.99 -23.62
C ALA A 28 -0.46 8.55 -24.49
N ARG A 29 -0.10 9.27 -25.54
CA ARG A 29 -1.05 9.81 -26.51
C ARG A 29 -1.58 8.60 -27.27
N GLU A 30 -2.73 8.10 -26.87
CA GLU A 30 -3.40 6.98 -27.53
C GLU A 30 -3.75 7.37 -28.97
N SER A 31 -3.48 6.43 -29.89
CA SER A 31 -4.02 6.48 -31.24
C SER A 31 -5.54 6.27 -31.16
N PRO A 32 -6.36 7.06 -31.86
CA PRO A 32 -7.80 6.87 -31.84
C PRO A 32 -8.13 5.50 -32.46
N GLY A 33 -8.57 4.55 -31.62
CA GLY A 33 -9.01 3.21 -32.04
C GLY A 33 -8.29 2.02 -31.40
N GLY A 34 -7.26 2.22 -30.56
CA GLY A 34 -6.63 1.13 -29.81
C GLY A 34 -7.00 1.20 -28.34
N THR A 35 -7.80 0.25 -27.83
CA THR A 35 -7.98 0.04 -26.38
C THR A 35 -6.60 -0.17 -25.75
N PRO A 36 -6.26 0.48 -24.62
CA PRO A 36 -5.02 0.18 -23.94
C PRO A 36 -5.06 -1.30 -23.52
N SER A 37 -4.10 -2.10 -24.01
CA SER A 37 -4.05 -3.54 -23.72
C SER A 37 -3.65 -3.85 -22.27
N CYS A 38 -3.45 -2.82 -21.44
CA CYS A 38 -3.11 -2.89 -20.02
C CYS A 38 -3.48 -1.56 -19.35
N GLY A 39 -3.79 -1.56 -18.06
CA GLY A 39 -3.99 -0.31 -17.29
C GLY A 39 -4.95 -0.46 -16.12
N LEU A 40 -5.21 0.64 -15.42
CA LEU A 40 -6.17 0.70 -14.30
C LEU A 40 -7.56 1.21 -14.72
N GLY A 41 -7.83 1.30 -16.03
CA GLY A 41 -9.06 1.88 -16.56
C GLY A 41 -8.92 3.34 -16.99
N LEU A 42 -10.04 3.91 -17.43
CA LEU A 42 -10.17 5.33 -17.75
C LEU A 42 -10.28 6.17 -16.47
N PRO A 43 -10.00 7.48 -16.47
CA PRO A 43 -10.28 8.31 -15.30
C PRO A 43 -11.81 8.47 -15.10
N PRO A 44 -12.28 8.72 -13.85
CA PRO A 44 -13.72 8.71 -13.53
C PRO A 44 -14.59 9.71 -14.32
N ASP A 45 -13.98 10.79 -14.78
CA ASP A 45 -14.61 11.87 -15.56
C ASP A 45 -14.57 11.65 -17.08
N ALA A 46 -13.90 10.58 -17.54
CA ALA A 46 -13.85 10.28 -18.97
C ALA A 46 -15.18 9.70 -19.51
N PRO A 47 -15.59 10.09 -20.73
CA PRO A 47 -16.66 9.41 -21.43
C PRO A 47 -16.38 7.90 -21.57
N GLY A 48 -17.36 7.06 -21.23
CA GLY A 48 -17.23 5.60 -21.31
C GLY A 48 -16.55 4.93 -20.11
N PHE A 49 -16.30 5.67 -19.01
CA PHE A 49 -15.68 5.15 -17.80
C PHE A 49 -16.44 3.93 -17.23
N ALA A 50 -17.76 4.02 -17.08
CA ALA A 50 -18.57 2.96 -16.48
C ALA A 50 -18.51 1.66 -17.29
N GLU A 51 -18.57 1.75 -18.63
CA GLU A 51 -18.47 0.61 -19.52
C GLU A 51 -17.06 0.00 -19.51
N ALA A 52 -16.02 0.84 -19.44
CA ALA A 52 -14.64 0.38 -19.34
C ALA A 52 -14.38 -0.36 -18.01
N GLU A 53 -14.86 0.17 -16.89
CA GLU A 53 -14.77 -0.46 -15.57
C GLU A 53 -15.52 -1.78 -15.52
N ALA A 54 -16.75 -1.84 -16.04
CA ALA A 54 -17.53 -3.07 -16.09
C ALA A 54 -16.83 -4.17 -16.91
N ARG A 55 -16.20 -3.79 -18.03
CA ARG A 55 -15.39 -4.71 -18.85
C ARG A 55 -14.17 -5.22 -18.08
N ILE A 56 -13.41 -4.33 -17.45
CA ILE A 56 -12.22 -4.70 -16.65
C ILE A 56 -12.62 -5.64 -15.50
N ALA A 57 -13.72 -5.34 -14.80
CA ALA A 57 -14.23 -6.17 -13.72
C ALA A 57 -14.63 -7.57 -14.23
N LEU A 58 -15.33 -7.65 -15.37
CA LEU A 58 -15.71 -8.92 -15.98
C LEU A 58 -14.50 -9.76 -16.39
N GLU A 59 -13.54 -9.15 -17.09
CA GLU A 59 -12.30 -9.82 -17.49
C GLU A 59 -11.50 -10.30 -16.28
N SER A 60 -11.40 -9.46 -15.24
CA SER A 60 -10.68 -9.82 -14.01
C SER A 60 -11.34 -10.99 -13.29
N LYS A 61 -12.68 -11.02 -13.27
CA LYS A 61 -13.45 -12.15 -12.71
C LYS A 61 -13.22 -13.44 -13.49
N GLN A 62 -13.14 -13.38 -14.83
CA GLN A 62 -12.91 -14.55 -15.68
C GLN A 62 -11.48 -15.07 -15.57
N LYS A 63 -10.48 -14.18 -15.56
CA LYS A 63 -9.06 -14.51 -15.52
C LYS A 63 -8.55 -14.83 -14.11
N GLY A 64 -9.19 -14.27 -13.08
CA GLY A 64 -8.73 -14.30 -11.69
C GLY A 64 -7.62 -13.28 -11.38
N TYR A 65 -7.35 -12.35 -12.30
CA TYR A 65 -6.36 -11.28 -12.16
C TYR A 65 -6.73 -10.08 -13.03
N GLN A 66 -6.26 -8.90 -12.63
CA GLN A 66 -6.35 -7.66 -13.41
C GLN A 66 -5.12 -7.48 -14.30
N GLN A 67 -5.34 -7.10 -15.55
CA GLN A 67 -4.27 -6.82 -16.51
C GLN A 67 -3.83 -5.35 -16.42
N VAL A 68 -2.62 -5.11 -15.95
CA VAL A 68 -2.05 -3.78 -15.68
C VAL A 68 -0.76 -3.56 -16.47
N CYS A 69 -0.34 -2.31 -16.62
CA CYS A 69 0.94 -2.02 -17.27
C CYS A 69 2.11 -2.18 -16.28
N ASP A 70 3.32 -2.40 -16.79
CA ASP A 70 4.54 -2.52 -15.98
C ASP A 70 4.72 -1.34 -15.00
N ALA A 71 4.38 -0.12 -15.45
CA ALA A 71 4.45 1.09 -14.63
C ALA A 71 3.54 1.02 -13.39
N ASN A 72 2.39 0.32 -13.47
CA ASN A 72 1.51 0.13 -12.32
C ASN A 72 2.14 -0.78 -11.27
N LEU A 73 3.02 -1.71 -11.67
CA LEU A 73 3.71 -2.61 -10.74
C LEU A 73 4.93 -1.95 -10.07
N GLU A 74 5.49 -0.88 -10.65
CA GLU A 74 6.71 -0.24 -10.12
C GLU A 74 6.51 0.34 -8.71
N ARG A 75 5.28 0.71 -8.34
CA ARG A 75 4.94 1.17 -6.97
C ARG A 75 5.23 0.12 -5.88
N TYR A 76 5.29 -1.16 -6.26
CA TYR A 76 5.59 -2.28 -5.35
C TYR A 76 7.08 -2.65 -5.31
N ARG A 77 7.92 -1.90 -6.05
CA ARG A 77 9.37 -2.04 -6.04
C ARG A 77 9.99 -1.20 -4.93
N ILE A 78 9.96 -1.74 -3.72
CA ILE A 78 10.54 -1.10 -2.55
C ILE A 78 12.07 -1.20 -2.53
N ARG A 79 12.73 -0.08 -2.23
CA ARG A 79 14.15 -0.04 -1.86
C ARG A 79 14.27 -0.12 -0.35
N PHE A 80 14.73 -1.27 0.14
CA PHE A 80 14.85 -1.52 1.57
C PHE A 80 16.15 -0.96 2.14
N GLN A 81 16.07 -0.57 3.41
CA GLN A 81 17.18 -0.14 4.27
C GLN A 81 17.48 -1.23 5.31
N PRO A 82 18.61 -1.17 6.03
CA PRO A 82 18.90 -2.13 7.11
C PRO A 82 17.75 -2.22 8.12
N LEU A 83 17.37 -3.45 8.47
CA LEU A 83 16.18 -3.75 9.26
C LEU A 83 16.22 -3.12 10.66
N ALA A 84 17.28 -3.38 11.44
CA ALA A 84 17.38 -2.96 12.84
C ALA A 84 17.17 -1.44 13.02
N ALA A 85 17.91 -0.63 12.25
CA ALA A 85 17.81 0.84 12.30
C ALA A 85 16.42 1.36 11.90
N THR A 86 15.70 0.62 11.03
CA THR A 86 14.34 0.99 10.63
C THR A 86 13.35 0.73 11.77
N LEU A 87 13.45 -0.44 12.42
CA LEU A 87 12.50 -0.85 13.45
C LEU A 87 12.60 0.00 14.73
N GLU A 88 13.80 0.47 15.08
CA GLU A 88 14.03 1.33 16.26
C GLU A 88 13.30 2.68 16.20
N ASN A 89 12.97 3.16 14.99
CA ASN A 89 12.36 4.47 14.78
C ASN A 89 10.84 4.41 14.54
N LEU A 90 10.23 3.24 14.71
CA LEU A 90 8.79 3.07 14.57
C LEU A 90 8.06 3.60 15.80
N ALA A 91 6.89 4.18 15.58
CA ALA A 91 6.03 4.63 16.67
C ALA A 91 5.09 3.51 17.19
N PHE A 92 5.36 2.26 16.80
CA PHE A 92 4.67 1.04 17.22
C PHE A 92 5.64 -0.15 17.18
N GLN A 93 5.26 -1.25 17.85
CA GLN A 93 5.97 -2.52 17.77
C GLN A 93 5.38 -3.39 16.64
N PRO A 94 6.13 -3.69 15.56
CA PRO A 94 5.67 -4.63 14.54
C PRO A 94 5.65 -6.06 15.08
N VAL A 95 4.89 -6.95 14.45
CA VAL A 95 4.75 -8.33 14.94
C VAL A 95 6.08 -9.08 14.90
N ASP A 96 6.33 -9.89 15.91
CA ASP A 96 7.52 -10.74 15.97
C ASP A 96 7.39 -11.92 15.00
N LEU A 97 8.27 -11.96 14.02
CA LEU A 97 8.28 -13.00 12.99
C LEU A 97 9.18 -14.20 13.35
N SER A 98 9.86 -14.19 14.50
CA SER A 98 10.86 -15.19 14.87
C SER A 98 10.31 -16.63 14.94
N ARG A 99 9.00 -16.78 15.19
CA ARG A 99 8.30 -18.07 15.30
C ARG A 99 7.34 -18.36 14.15
N THR A 100 7.48 -17.64 13.04
CA THR A 100 6.65 -17.83 11.85
C THR A 100 7.48 -18.37 10.67
N PRO A 101 6.86 -18.82 9.56
CA PRO A 101 7.59 -19.20 8.36
C PRO A 101 8.53 -18.11 7.81
N PHE A 102 8.27 -16.82 8.09
CA PHE A 102 9.16 -15.72 7.71
C PHE A 102 10.57 -15.86 8.28
N ALA A 103 10.74 -16.53 9.43
CA ALA A 103 12.06 -16.79 10.03
C ALA A 103 12.99 -17.62 9.13
N ARG A 104 12.42 -18.33 8.13
CA ARG A 104 13.19 -19.11 7.15
C ARG A 104 13.62 -18.30 5.93
N PHE A 105 13.10 -17.08 5.77
CA PHE A 105 13.37 -16.25 4.62
C PHE A 105 14.57 -15.34 4.87
N ARG A 106 15.32 -15.05 3.81
CA ARG A 106 16.41 -14.07 3.89
C ARG A 106 15.81 -12.68 3.92
N SER A 107 16.07 -11.92 5.00
CA SER A 107 15.65 -10.51 5.06
C SER A 107 16.31 -9.69 3.95
N LEU A 108 15.52 -8.82 3.33
CA LEU A 108 15.97 -7.80 2.38
C LEU A 108 16.07 -6.41 3.04
N GLY A 109 15.67 -6.29 4.31
CA GLY A 109 15.60 -5.03 5.05
C GLY A 109 14.17 -4.54 5.27
N ALA A 110 14.03 -3.25 5.60
CA ALA A 110 12.75 -2.60 5.81
C ALA A 110 12.71 -1.16 5.26
N LEU A 111 11.51 -0.62 5.08
CA LEU A 111 11.26 0.79 4.75
C LEU A 111 10.16 1.31 5.68
N PRO A 112 10.41 2.34 6.50
CA PRO A 112 9.35 2.94 7.31
C PRO A 112 8.43 3.79 6.44
N GLU A 113 7.14 3.78 6.75
CA GLU A 113 6.15 4.66 6.15
C GLU A 113 5.76 5.74 7.16
N ARG A 114 5.73 6.99 6.68
CA ARG A 114 5.37 8.15 7.51
C ARG A 114 3.94 8.59 7.24
N SER A 115 3.19 8.78 8.30
CA SER A 115 1.88 9.43 8.30
C SER A 115 1.84 10.46 9.42
N ASN A 116 1.34 11.66 9.15
CA ASN A 116 1.26 12.76 10.13
C ASN A 116 2.58 13.00 10.91
N GLY A 117 3.73 12.90 10.21
CA GLY A 117 5.07 13.11 10.78
C GLY A 117 5.67 11.93 11.56
N ARG A 118 4.88 10.88 11.86
CA ARG A 118 5.31 9.70 12.63
C ARG A 118 5.50 8.49 11.71
N HIS A 119 6.41 7.59 12.08
CA HIS A 119 6.56 6.30 11.39
C HIS A 119 5.49 5.33 11.88
N THR A 120 4.33 5.34 11.21
CA THR A 120 3.16 4.56 11.60
C THR A 120 3.04 3.25 10.84
N GLY A 121 3.81 3.07 9.76
CA GLY A 121 3.90 1.82 9.04
C GLY A 121 5.32 1.38 8.74
N VAL A 122 5.46 0.12 8.34
CA VAL A 122 6.73 -0.46 7.90
C VAL A 122 6.49 -1.52 6.84
N TYR A 123 7.28 -1.45 5.77
CA TYR A 123 7.44 -2.54 4.81
C TYR A 123 8.65 -3.37 5.22
N ARG A 124 8.50 -4.68 5.38
CA ARG A 124 9.57 -5.64 5.65
C ARG A 124 9.72 -6.55 4.44
N GLY A 125 10.90 -6.55 3.84
CA GLY A 125 11.20 -7.31 2.63
C GLY A 125 11.87 -8.64 2.93
N PHE A 126 11.49 -9.68 2.20
CA PHE A 126 12.01 -11.03 2.35
C PHE A 126 12.24 -11.68 0.98
N ARG A 127 13.24 -12.56 0.92
CA ARG A 127 13.45 -13.50 -0.19
C ARG A 127 13.12 -14.89 0.30
N THR A 128 12.11 -15.51 -0.29
CA THR A 128 11.69 -16.88 0.01
C THR A 128 12.73 -17.90 -0.49
N THR A 129 12.61 -19.14 -0.03
CA THR A 129 13.53 -20.23 -0.40
C THR A 129 13.46 -20.62 -1.87
N ASP A 130 12.32 -20.43 -2.51
CA ASP A 130 12.09 -20.62 -3.95
C ASP A 130 12.43 -19.36 -4.79
N GLY A 131 12.94 -18.29 -4.16
CA GLY A 131 13.52 -17.14 -4.84
C GLY A 131 12.56 -15.97 -5.08
N HIS A 132 11.29 -16.09 -4.71
CA HIS A 132 10.30 -15.01 -4.76
C HIS A 132 10.59 -13.91 -3.74
N LYS A 133 10.25 -12.66 -4.10
CA LYS A 133 10.24 -11.53 -3.18
C LYS A 133 8.88 -11.46 -2.50
N VAL A 134 8.90 -11.51 -1.17
CA VAL A 134 7.74 -11.24 -0.33
C VAL A 134 7.94 -9.92 0.41
N THR A 135 6.90 -9.08 0.45
CA THR A 135 6.88 -7.86 1.26
C THR A 135 5.72 -7.94 2.23
N LEU A 136 5.99 -7.81 3.53
CA LEU A 136 4.98 -7.61 4.56
C LEU A 136 4.90 -6.11 4.87
N PHE A 137 3.72 -5.52 4.74
CA PHE A 137 3.41 -4.19 5.24
C PHE A 137 2.57 -4.31 6.52
N GLU A 138 2.90 -3.46 7.48
CA GLU A 138 2.15 -3.28 8.72
C GLU A 138 1.99 -1.79 8.98
N GLN A 139 0.79 -1.36 9.33
CA GLN A 139 0.52 0.00 9.81
C GLN A 139 -0.28 -0.02 11.11
N ASP A 140 0.18 0.73 12.10
CA ASP A 140 -0.60 1.04 13.29
C ASP A 140 -1.45 2.28 13.09
N MET A 141 -2.76 2.07 13.00
CA MET A 141 -3.73 3.13 12.82
C MET A 141 -4.00 3.91 14.12
N SER A 142 -3.59 3.39 15.29
CA SER A 142 -3.67 4.11 16.56
C SER A 142 -2.69 5.27 16.66
N VAL A 143 -1.62 5.22 15.89
CA VAL A 143 -0.48 6.13 15.96
C VAL A 143 -0.67 7.39 15.10
N ASP A 144 -1.44 7.32 14.03
CA ASP A 144 -1.80 8.45 13.18
C ASP A 144 -3.28 8.84 13.27
N GLY A 145 -4.08 8.06 14.02
CA GLY A 145 -5.49 8.34 14.26
C GLY A 145 -6.41 7.96 13.10
N ILE A 146 -5.89 7.26 12.08
CA ILE A 146 -6.73 6.76 11.00
C ILE A 146 -7.58 5.58 11.49
N SER A 147 -8.59 5.24 10.70
CA SER A 147 -9.36 4.02 10.85
C SER A 147 -9.60 3.44 9.46
N ARG A 148 -9.48 2.12 9.34
CA ARG A 148 -9.84 1.37 8.14
C ARG A 148 -10.76 0.25 8.53
N TRP A 149 -11.77 0.07 7.70
CA TRP A 149 -12.75 -1.00 7.83
C TRP A 149 -12.88 -1.72 6.49
N ARG A 150 -13.30 -2.99 6.56
CA ARG A 150 -13.52 -3.86 5.42
C ARG A 150 -14.91 -4.46 5.52
N ASP A 151 -15.76 -4.21 4.52
CA ASP A 151 -17.05 -4.86 4.42
C ASP A 151 -16.85 -6.36 4.11
N PRO A 152 -17.28 -7.28 4.99
CA PRO A 152 -17.20 -8.71 4.70
C PRO A 152 -17.94 -9.13 3.42
N LYS A 153 -18.90 -8.33 2.93
CA LYS A 153 -19.65 -8.57 1.69
C LYS A 153 -18.83 -8.25 0.44
N ASP A 154 -17.95 -7.25 0.52
CA ASP A 154 -17.09 -6.82 -0.59
C ASP A 154 -15.78 -7.61 -0.64
N GLU A 155 -15.45 -8.30 0.45
CA GLU A 155 -14.19 -9.00 0.65
C GLU A 155 -14.45 -10.50 0.84
N PRO A 156 -14.39 -11.34 -0.21
CA PRO A 156 -14.72 -12.75 -0.10
C PRO A 156 -13.65 -13.58 0.62
N GLU A 157 -12.43 -13.07 0.74
CA GLU A 157 -11.30 -13.82 1.31
C GLU A 157 -11.28 -13.71 2.85
N ARG A 158 -10.62 -14.68 3.50
CA ARG A 158 -10.50 -14.71 4.97
C ARG A 158 -9.09 -15.01 5.43
N ILE A 159 -8.60 -14.26 6.43
CA ILE A 159 -7.35 -14.53 7.15
C ILE A 159 -7.67 -14.64 8.64
N ASN A 160 -7.47 -15.82 9.23
CA ASN A 160 -7.87 -16.11 10.61
C ASN A 160 -9.35 -15.72 10.90
N GLY A 161 -10.22 -15.87 9.89
CA GLY A 161 -11.64 -15.52 9.97
C GLY A 161 -11.97 -14.04 9.73
N LEU A 162 -10.97 -13.16 9.58
CA LEU A 162 -11.17 -11.74 9.26
C LEU A 162 -11.35 -11.51 7.75
N PRO A 163 -12.20 -10.56 7.33
CA PRO A 163 -12.31 -10.15 5.93
C PRO A 163 -10.96 -9.73 5.33
N ALA A 164 -10.66 -10.23 4.14
CA ALA A 164 -9.43 -9.96 3.41
C ALA A 164 -9.70 -9.73 1.93
N ARG A 165 -8.80 -9.00 1.27
CA ARG A 165 -8.78 -8.77 -0.17
C ARG A 165 -7.58 -9.43 -0.80
N LEU A 166 -7.77 -10.17 -1.88
CA LEU A 166 -6.69 -10.61 -2.75
C LEU A 166 -6.80 -9.90 -4.09
N ASP A 167 -5.82 -9.05 -4.39
CA ASP A 167 -5.65 -8.45 -5.71
C ASP A 167 -4.49 -9.16 -6.44
N VAL A 168 -4.74 -9.63 -7.67
CA VAL A 168 -3.71 -10.25 -8.51
C VAL A 168 -3.55 -9.43 -9.76
N PHE A 169 -2.32 -9.04 -10.07
CA PHE A 169 -1.99 -8.20 -11.21
C PHE A 169 -1.07 -8.94 -12.17
N HIS A 170 -1.33 -8.82 -13.47
CA HIS A 170 -0.48 -9.33 -14.54
C HIS A 170 -0.17 -8.24 -15.53
N THR A 171 1.04 -8.28 -16.07
CA THR A 171 1.45 -7.46 -17.20
C THR A 171 1.42 -8.29 -18.48
N PRO A 172 1.26 -7.67 -19.66
CA PRO A 172 1.41 -8.37 -20.94
C PRO A 172 2.77 -9.05 -21.11
N ALA A 173 3.81 -8.56 -20.43
CA ALA A 173 5.16 -9.14 -20.43
C ALA A 173 5.33 -10.35 -19.49
N GLY A 174 4.25 -10.80 -18.82
CA GLY A 174 4.27 -11.96 -17.94
C GLY A 174 4.78 -11.70 -16.51
N LYS A 175 5.10 -10.45 -16.14
CA LYS A 175 5.33 -10.09 -14.74
C LYS A 175 4.00 -10.14 -13.98
N ALA A 176 4.04 -10.62 -12.76
CA ALA A 176 2.88 -10.69 -11.89
C ALA A 176 3.18 -10.24 -10.46
N LEU A 177 2.14 -9.79 -9.78
CA LEU A 177 2.15 -9.47 -8.36
C LEU A 177 0.83 -9.94 -7.75
N SER A 178 0.89 -10.57 -6.59
CA SER A 178 -0.29 -10.83 -5.78
C SER A 178 -0.20 -10.07 -4.46
N LEU A 179 -1.26 -9.36 -4.11
CA LEU A 179 -1.39 -8.56 -2.90
C LEU A 179 -2.57 -9.08 -2.09
N LEU A 180 -2.28 -9.64 -0.93
CA LEU A 180 -3.26 -10.02 0.05
C LEU A 180 -3.28 -8.94 1.13
N SER A 181 -4.45 -8.46 1.54
CA SER A 181 -4.55 -7.43 2.57
C SER A 181 -5.72 -7.69 3.51
N TRP A 182 -5.61 -7.28 4.77
CA TRP A 182 -6.65 -7.44 5.79
C TRP A 182 -6.41 -6.48 6.95
N VAL A 183 -7.40 -6.32 7.83
CA VAL A 183 -7.29 -5.50 9.05
C VAL A 183 -7.55 -6.39 10.26
N GLU A 184 -6.72 -6.25 11.30
CA GLU A 184 -6.90 -6.89 12.61
C GLU A 184 -6.85 -5.82 13.70
N GLY A 185 -8.00 -5.53 14.33
CA GLY A 185 -8.08 -4.43 15.30
C GLY A 185 -7.69 -3.09 14.66
N ARG A 186 -6.63 -2.45 15.17
CA ARG A 186 -6.08 -1.19 14.61
C ARG A 186 -4.85 -1.40 13.73
N ARG A 187 -4.61 -2.63 13.29
CA ARG A 187 -3.49 -3.00 12.43
C ARG A 187 -3.98 -3.24 11.00
N ASP A 188 -3.47 -2.46 10.05
CA ASP A 188 -3.60 -2.79 8.63
C ASP A 188 -2.40 -3.62 8.18
N TYR A 189 -2.68 -4.70 7.45
CA TYR A 189 -1.68 -5.61 6.93
C TYR A 189 -1.81 -5.73 5.42
N GLN A 190 -0.66 -5.83 4.76
CA GLN A 190 -0.59 -6.28 3.38
C GLN A 190 0.57 -7.25 3.20
N LEU A 191 0.37 -8.26 2.38
CA LEU A 191 1.37 -9.25 2.02
C LEU A 191 1.46 -9.33 0.50
N TRP A 192 2.60 -8.95 -0.04
CA TRP A 192 2.85 -8.90 -1.47
C TRP A 192 3.81 -10.01 -1.86
N ILE A 193 3.57 -10.67 -2.98
CA ILE A 193 4.51 -11.62 -3.58
C ILE A 193 4.65 -11.35 -5.08
N ASP A 194 5.89 -11.38 -5.59
CA ASP A 194 6.22 -11.13 -7.00
C ASP A 194 5.94 -12.32 -7.93
N THR A 195 4.80 -12.99 -7.70
CA THR A 195 4.26 -14.03 -8.56
C THR A 195 2.73 -13.97 -8.56
N SER A 196 2.13 -14.63 -9.55
CA SER A 196 0.69 -14.81 -9.57
C SER A 196 0.26 -15.99 -8.71
N VAL A 197 -0.76 -15.76 -7.90
CA VAL A 197 -1.48 -16.82 -7.18
C VAL A 197 -2.82 -17.19 -7.83
N ALA A 198 -3.17 -16.57 -8.96
CA ALA A 198 -4.43 -16.84 -9.64
C ALA A 198 -4.43 -18.28 -10.17
N ASN A 199 -5.35 -19.11 -9.67
CA ASN A 199 -5.51 -20.51 -10.07
C ASN A 199 -4.26 -21.39 -9.88
N THR A 200 -3.40 -21.08 -8.89
CA THR A 200 -2.19 -21.86 -8.57
C THR A 200 -2.17 -22.32 -7.10
N PRO A 201 -1.41 -23.38 -6.76
CA PRO A 201 -1.20 -23.80 -5.36
C PRO A 201 -0.56 -22.72 -4.48
N ALA A 202 0.13 -21.74 -5.08
CA ALA A 202 0.77 -20.63 -4.35
C ALA A 202 -0.26 -19.76 -3.60
N ARG A 203 -1.54 -19.77 -4.00
CA ARG A 203 -2.61 -19.08 -3.26
C ARG A 203 -2.74 -19.60 -1.83
N ALA A 204 -2.83 -20.91 -1.65
CA ALA A 204 -2.95 -21.50 -0.32
C ALA A 204 -1.71 -21.19 0.54
N GLN A 205 -0.52 -21.16 -0.07
CA GLN A 205 0.72 -20.83 0.62
C GLN A 205 0.76 -19.35 1.06
N LEU A 206 0.31 -18.42 0.22
CA LEU A 206 0.21 -17.00 0.57
C LEU A 206 -0.74 -16.78 1.75
N PHE A 207 -1.89 -17.45 1.74
CA PHE A 207 -2.88 -17.38 2.83
C PHE A 207 -2.35 -18.00 4.12
N ALA A 208 -1.69 -19.15 4.04
CA ALA A 208 -1.06 -19.78 5.20
C ALA A 208 0.06 -18.90 5.78
N LEU A 209 0.83 -18.23 4.93
CA LEU A 209 1.86 -17.28 5.37
C LEU A 209 1.25 -16.08 6.08
N ALA A 210 0.18 -15.48 5.56
CA ALA A 210 -0.55 -14.39 6.22
C ALA A 210 -1.18 -14.86 7.55
N ALA A 211 -1.82 -16.02 7.57
CA ALA A 211 -2.46 -16.59 8.76
C ALA A 211 -1.45 -16.95 9.87
N SER A 212 -0.18 -17.17 9.52
CA SER A 212 0.89 -17.48 10.48
C SER A 212 1.36 -16.30 11.31
N LEU A 213 0.94 -15.08 10.97
CA LEU A 213 1.33 -13.89 11.72
C LEU A 213 0.75 -13.95 13.14
N PRO A 214 1.53 -13.60 14.18
CA PRO A 214 1.00 -13.46 15.52
C PRO A 214 -0.05 -12.35 15.57
N ALA A 215 -0.90 -12.40 16.59
CA ALA A 215 -1.83 -11.32 16.87
C ALA A 215 -1.08 -9.98 17.02
N SER A 216 -1.67 -8.92 16.46
CA SER A 216 -1.12 -7.58 16.62
C SER A 216 -1.00 -7.16 18.09
N VAL A 217 0.08 -6.46 18.41
CA VAL A 217 0.25 -5.80 19.71
C VAL A 217 -0.29 -4.38 19.60
N PRO A 218 -1.13 -3.91 20.53
CA PRO A 218 -1.56 -2.51 20.55
C PRO A 218 -0.36 -1.56 20.76
N ALA A 219 -0.29 -0.46 20.01
CA ALA A 219 0.76 0.54 20.24
C ALA A 219 0.44 1.49 21.39
N CYS A 220 -0.84 1.67 21.71
CA CYS A 220 -1.27 2.65 22.71
C CYS A 220 -1.50 2.01 24.08
N PRO A 221 -0.99 2.62 25.18
CA PRO A 221 -1.26 2.16 26.53
C PRO A 221 -2.76 2.16 26.84
N GLY A 222 -3.30 1.03 27.29
CA GLY A 222 -4.71 0.88 27.66
C GLY A 222 -5.62 0.37 26.53
N GLU A 223 -5.13 0.23 25.30
CA GLU A 223 -5.87 -0.48 24.26
C GLU A 223 -5.99 -1.96 24.61
N VAL A 224 -7.21 -2.48 24.50
CA VAL A 224 -7.49 -3.90 24.72
C VAL A 224 -6.91 -4.69 23.55
N PRO A 225 -6.06 -5.72 23.79
CA PRO A 225 -5.56 -6.58 22.72
C PRO A 225 -6.71 -7.18 21.90
N PRO A 226 -6.52 -7.41 20.59
CA PRO A 226 -7.55 -8.02 19.76
C PRO A 226 -7.97 -9.37 20.36
N GLN A 227 -9.27 -9.53 20.61
CA GLN A 227 -9.81 -10.83 21.00
C GLN A 227 -9.85 -11.76 19.78
N PRO A 228 -9.65 -13.09 19.97
CA PRO A 228 -9.83 -14.05 18.89
C PRO A 228 -11.21 -13.90 18.25
N VAL A 229 -11.24 -13.79 16.93
CA VAL A 229 -12.49 -13.65 16.18
C VAL A 229 -13.31 -14.93 16.35
N ARG A 230 -14.53 -14.80 16.87
CA ARG A 230 -15.50 -15.88 16.92
C ARG A 230 -16.27 -15.89 15.60
N ILE A 231 -16.29 -17.01 14.89
CA ILE A 231 -16.95 -17.16 13.59
C ILE A 231 -18.31 -17.83 13.76
N GLY A 232 -19.33 -17.20 13.19
CA GLY A 232 -20.73 -17.60 13.20
C GLY A 232 -20.97 -18.74 12.24
N HIS A 233 -22.16 -19.32 12.34
CA HIS A 233 -22.59 -20.42 11.46
C HIS A 233 -22.67 -20.01 9.97
N ASP A 234 -22.69 -18.71 9.68
CA ASP A 234 -22.68 -18.09 8.36
C ASP A 234 -21.25 -17.79 7.83
N GLY A 235 -20.21 -18.13 8.60
CA GLY A 235 -18.82 -17.81 8.25
C GLY A 235 -18.43 -16.35 8.47
N LEU A 236 -19.28 -15.57 9.15
CA LEU A 236 -19.02 -14.17 9.50
C LEU A 236 -18.66 -14.02 10.99
N PRO A 237 -17.96 -12.96 11.41
CA PRO A 237 -17.69 -12.70 12.83
C PRO A 237 -18.98 -12.57 13.67
N ILE A 238 -19.07 -13.29 14.80
CA ILE A 238 -20.24 -13.33 15.73
C ILE A 238 -20.43 -12.01 16.49
N HIS A 239 -19.33 -11.30 16.75
CA HIS A 239 -19.39 -9.97 17.32
C HIS A 239 -19.18 -8.96 16.22
N GLU A 240 -20.06 -7.95 16.16
CA GLU A 240 -19.74 -6.67 15.55
C GLU A 240 -18.38 -6.25 16.14
N MET A 241 -17.30 -6.37 15.35
CA MET A 241 -16.09 -5.62 15.65
C MET A 241 -16.55 -4.20 15.93
N PRO A 242 -16.08 -3.51 17.00
CA PRO A 242 -16.60 -2.20 17.36
C PRO A 242 -16.71 -1.35 16.10
N LEU A 243 -17.96 -1.08 15.72
CA LEU A 243 -18.37 -0.66 14.37
C LEU A 243 -17.81 0.70 13.97
N THR A 244 -17.18 1.38 14.92
CA THR A 244 -16.50 2.65 14.81
C THR A 244 -15.74 2.81 16.12
N LEU A 245 -14.47 3.23 16.05
CA LEU A 245 -14.04 4.17 17.10
C LEU A 245 -14.72 5.50 16.73
N PRO A 246 -15.51 6.12 17.61
CA PRO A 246 -16.06 7.43 17.35
C PRO A 246 -14.89 8.36 17.01
N ILE A 247 -14.97 9.00 15.84
CA ILE A 247 -14.27 10.26 15.64
C ILE A 247 -14.96 11.21 16.61
N ASP A 248 -14.33 11.53 17.73
CA ASP A 248 -14.74 12.70 18.51
C ASP A 248 -14.56 13.92 17.60
N GLU A 249 -15.64 14.40 17.02
CA GLU A 249 -15.68 15.56 16.11
C GLU A 249 -15.21 16.87 16.79
N ASP A 250 -14.97 16.88 18.10
CA ASP A 250 -14.48 18.04 18.86
C ASP A 250 -12.95 18.22 18.87
N SER A 251 -12.17 17.42 18.13
CA SER A 251 -10.69 17.50 18.18
C SER A 251 -10.04 18.22 17.00
N ALA A 252 -10.82 18.87 16.13
CA ALA A 252 -10.32 19.67 15.02
C ALA A 252 -9.80 21.05 15.48
N ALA A 253 -8.80 21.06 16.37
CA ALA A 253 -7.97 22.23 16.63
C ALA A 253 -6.54 21.95 16.15
N PRO A 254 -5.92 22.82 15.33
CA PRO A 254 -4.52 22.69 14.95
C PRO A 254 -3.66 23.14 16.14
N GLY A 255 -3.44 22.23 17.09
CA GLY A 255 -2.65 22.48 18.30
C GLY A 255 -1.62 21.39 18.53
N ASP A 256 -0.35 21.80 18.60
CA ASP A 256 0.84 21.08 19.13
C ASP A 256 0.73 19.56 19.36
N GLY A 257 1.18 18.78 18.37
CA GLY A 257 2.04 17.59 18.58
C GLY A 257 1.60 16.41 19.49
N LYS A 258 0.41 16.41 20.10
CA LYS A 258 -0.14 15.33 20.95
C LYS A 258 -1.68 15.37 20.85
N ARG A 259 -2.44 14.32 20.54
CA ARG A 259 -2.27 12.87 20.76
C ARG A 259 -2.86 12.03 19.61
N ALA A 260 -2.07 11.11 19.09
CA ALA A 260 -2.56 9.81 18.66
C ALA A 260 -2.18 8.79 19.76
N CYS A 261 -3.00 7.76 19.96
CA CYS A 261 -3.45 7.20 21.25
C CYS A 261 -4.52 8.07 21.93
N LYS A 262 -5.79 7.73 21.68
CA LYS A 262 -6.96 8.10 22.48
C LYS A 262 -7.62 6.83 22.96
#